data_AF-A0A2V8LM03-F1
#
_entry.id   AF-A0A2V8LM03-F1
#
_cell.length_a   1.000
_cell.length_b   1.000
_cell.length_c   1.000
_cell.angle_alpha   90.00
_cell.angle_beta   90.00
_cell.angle_gamma   90.00
#
_symmetry.space_group_name_H-M   'P 1'
#
loop_
_entity.id
_entity.type
_entity.pdbx_description
1 polymer ?
#
loop_
_entity_poly.entity_id
_entity_poly.type
_entity_poly.pdbx_seq_one_letter_code
_entity_poly.pdbx_strand_id
1 'polypeptide(L)'
;MRFRVSLVLMTTLLVSFGAFGQKRSITENDLFDFTWIGDPQVAPDGSRVVFVRVGANDKRNGYNTSLWVVSTTTGDVHQLMNNTRDSAPRWSPDGKYLAFVRVTEKDGKPDQPQLFMMNMAGGESFRFTSLPKGVTQPAWSPDGKSIAFLSTTNPEDARRTDSETDHESDVRVITRAVYRSNDAGYLDPRRPMH
;
A
#
# COMPACT_ATOMS: atom_id res chain seq x y z
N MET A 1 40.20 58.25 -53.51
CA MET A 1 41.15 57.10 -53.52
C MET A 1 40.63 56.09 -52.50
N ARG A 2 40.41 54.83 -52.91
CA ARG A 2 39.51 53.87 -52.25
C ARG A 2 40.07 53.33 -50.92
N PHE A 3 39.33 53.49 -49.82
CA PHE A 3 39.62 52.83 -48.54
C PHE A 3 39.21 51.35 -48.59
N ARG A 4 40.13 50.44 -48.29
CA ARG A 4 39.85 49.01 -48.10
C ARG A 4 39.70 48.74 -46.61
N VAL A 5 38.50 48.34 -46.19
CA VAL A 5 38.24 47.79 -44.85
C VAL A 5 38.37 46.28 -44.96
N SER A 6 39.42 45.71 -44.37
CA SER A 6 39.58 44.25 -44.26
C SER A 6 38.77 43.76 -43.07
N LEU A 7 37.70 43.01 -43.34
CA LEU A 7 36.90 42.30 -42.35
C LEU A 7 37.64 41.00 -41.98
N VAL A 8 38.18 40.91 -40.77
CA VAL A 8 38.75 39.66 -40.23
C VAL A 8 37.60 38.84 -39.63
N LEU A 9 37.24 37.75 -40.30
CA LEU A 9 36.23 36.80 -39.83
C LEU A 9 36.89 35.85 -38.81
N MET A 10 36.66 36.09 -37.53
CA MET A 10 37.16 35.24 -36.45
C MET A 10 36.14 34.12 -36.19
N THR A 11 36.37 32.95 -36.78
CA THR A 11 35.52 31.77 -36.60
C THR A 11 35.84 31.12 -35.24
N THR A 12 35.02 31.37 -34.23
CA THR A 12 35.07 30.67 -32.94
C THR A 12 34.52 29.26 -33.11
N LEU A 13 35.41 28.27 -33.12
CA LEU A 13 35.05 26.85 -33.09
C LEU A 13 34.58 26.50 -31.66
N LEU A 14 33.25 26.47 -31.46
CA LEU A 14 32.64 25.91 -30.25
C LEU A 14 32.80 24.39 -30.29
N VAL A 15 33.86 23.88 -29.65
CA VAL A 15 34.01 22.45 -29.39
C VAL A 15 33.06 22.11 -28.25
N SER A 16 31.90 21.55 -28.60
CA SER A 16 30.98 20.94 -27.65
C SER A 16 31.67 19.70 -27.05
N PHE A 17 32.24 19.84 -25.85
CA PHE A 17 32.63 18.67 -25.06
C PHE A 17 31.36 17.94 -24.66
N GLY A 18 31.04 16.85 -25.36
CA GLY A 18 30.06 15.89 -24.89
C GLY A 18 30.52 15.38 -23.53
N ALA A 19 29.76 15.69 -22.48
CA ALA A 19 29.97 15.12 -21.17
C ALA A 19 29.67 13.61 -21.26
N PHE A 20 30.70 12.82 -21.56
CA PHE A 20 30.63 11.38 -21.39
C PHE A 20 30.45 11.12 -19.89
N GLY A 21 29.26 10.68 -19.49
CA GLY A 21 28.99 10.21 -18.15
C GLY A 21 29.99 9.11 -17.81
N GLN A 22 30.96 9.42 -16.95
CA GLN A 22 31.99 8.49 -16.55
C GLN A 22 31.33 7.35 -15.77
N LYS A 23 31.40 6.13 -16.30
CA LYS A 23 30.90 4.95 -15.59
C LYS A 23 31.69 4.80 -14.29
N ARG A 24 31.02 4.96 -13.15
CA ARG A 24 31.61 4.75 -11.82
C ARG A 24 31.48 3.29 -11.38
N SER A 25 32.38 2.83 -10.53
CA SER A 25 32.26 1.52 -9.87
C SER A 25 31.01 1.45 -8.98
N ILE A 26 30.51 0.23 -8.80
CA ILE A 26 29.48 -0.08 -7.80
C ILE A 26 30.09 0.15 -6.40
N THR A 27 29.32 0.78 -5.54
CA THR A 27 29.60 1.11 -4.14
C THR A 27 28.56 0.46 -3.24
N GLU A 28 28.77 0.48 -1.93
CA GLU A 28 27.80 -0.03 -0.95
C GLU A 28 26.42 0.66 -1.04
N ASN A 29 26.40 1.94 -1.40
CA ASN A 29 25.15 2.70 -1.52
C ASN A 29 24.28 2.23 -2.68
N ASP A 30 24.88 1.67 -3.72
CA ASP A 30 24.13 1.13 -4.87
C ASP A 30 23.28 -0.09 -4.47
N LEU A 31 23.58 -0.74 -3.34
CA LEU A 31 22.74 -1.81 -2.78
C LEU A 31 21.32 -1.33 -2.50
N PHE A 32 21.16 -0.05 -2.12
CA PHE A 32 19.85 0.52 -1.81
C PHE A 32 19.05 0.92 -3.05
N ASP A 33 19.71 1.05 -4.20
CA ASP A 33 19.08 1.38 -5.49
C ASP A 33 18.55 0.13 -6.20
N PHE A 34 18.90 -1.08 -5.74
CA PHE A 34 18.35 -2.30 -6.31
C PHE A 34 16.84 -2.38 -6.12
N THR A 35 16.16 -2.59 -7.24
CA THR A 35 14.74 -2.87 -7.30
C THR A 35 14.54 -4.30 -7.79
N TRP A 36 13.76 -5.08 -7.04
CA TRP A 36 13.31 -6.40 -7.48
C TRP A 36 11.85 -6.36 -7.89
N ILE A 37 11.51 -7.14 -8.91
CA ILE A 37 10.14 -7.37 -9.35
C ILE A 37 9.74 -8.77 -8.92
N GLY A 38 8.60 -8.90 -8.25
CA GLY A 38 8.08 -10.17 -7.75
C GLY A 38 6.59 -10.33 -8.06
N ASP A 39 6.14 -11.59 -8.01
CA ASP A 39 4.73 -12.01 -8.13
C ASP A 39 3.93 -11.27 -9.24
N PRO A 40 4.36 -11.34 -10.52
CA PRO A 40 3.63 -10.73 -11.62
C PRO A 40 2.33 -11.49 -11.91
N GLN A 41 1.24 -10.76 -12.15
CA GLN A 41 -0.09 -11.28 -12.39
C GLN A 41 -0.73 -10.56 -13.57
N VAL A 42 -1.04 -11.32 -14.62
CA VAL A 42 -1.71 -10.80 -15.82
C VAL A 42 -3.20 -10.63 -15.53
N ALA A 43 -3.77 -9.50 -15.93
CA ALA A 43 -5.22 -9.28 -15.86
C ALA A 43 -5.96 -10.29 -16.74
N PRO A 44 -7.20 -10.69 -16.42
CA PRO A 44 -7.94 -11.69 -17.20
C PRO A 44 -8.13 -11.34 -18.69
N ASP A 45 -8.19 -10.05 -19.00
CA ASP A 45 -8.29 -9.52 -20.37
C ASP A 45 -6.94 -9.39 -21.09
N GLY A 46 -5.83 -9.65 -20.40
CA GLY A 46 -4.47 -9.52 -20.92
C GLY A 46 -3.99 -8.08 -21.10
N SER A 47 -4.77 -7.06 -20.73
CA SER A 47 -4.46 -5.64 -21.03
C SER A 47 -3.41 -5.05 -20.09
N ARG A 48 -3.24 -5.66 -18.91
CA ARG A 48 -2.38 -5.14 -17.83
C ARG A 48 -1.69 -6.27 -17.09
N VAL A 49 -0.54 -5.98 -16.51
CA VAL A 49 0.14 -6.86 -15.55
C VAL A 49 0.35 -6.07 -14.26
N VAL A 50 -0.13 -6.61 -13.14
CA VAL A 50 0.21 -6.09 -11.81
C VAL A 50 1.40 -6.88 -11.27
N PHE A 51 2.30 -6.23 -10.56
CA PHE A 51 3.47 -6.87 -9.96
C PHE A 51 3.86 -6.16 -8.67
N VAL A 52 4.63 -6.86 -7.85
CA VAL A 52 5.21 -6.32 -6.62
C VAL A 52 6.57 -5.73 -6.96
N ARG A 53 6.75 -4.44 -6.67
CA ARG A 53 8.06 -3.79 -6.69
C ARG A 53 8.63 -3.79 -5.28
N VAL A 54 9.82 -4.35 -5.12
CA VAL A 54 10.56 -4.42 -3.86
C VAL A 54 11.73 -3.45 -3.94
N GLY A 55 11.85 -2.55 -2.97
CA GLY A 55 12.98 -1.63 -2.83
C GLY A 55 13.56 -1.71 -1.42
N ALA A 56 14.87 -1.57 -1.31
CA ALA A 56 15.53 -1.47 -0.02
C ALA A 56 15.15 -0.16 0.68
N ASN A 57 14.92 -0.23 1.99
CA ASN A 57 14.58 0.91 2.83
C ASN A 57 15.69 1.11 3.87
N ASP A 58 16.59 2.03 3.57
CA ASP A 58 17.72 2.43 4.42
C ASP A 58 17.25 2.90 5.81
N LYS A 59 16.20 3.73 5.87
CA LYS A 59 15.70 4.33 7.14
C LYS A 59 15.08 3.33 8.12
N ARG A 60 14.54 2.21 7.61
CA ARG A 60 13.82 1.22 8.43
C ARG A 60 14.50 -0.16 8.45
N ASN A 61 15.72 -0.25 7.92
CA ASN A 61 16.51 -1.49 7.83
C ASN A 61 15.67 -2.69 7.37
N GLY A 62 15.09 -2.59 6.17
CA GLY A 62 14.20 -3.61 5.61
C GLY A 62 13.81 -3.35 4.16
N TYR A 63 12.80 -4.06 3.67
CA TYR A 63 12.28 -3.89 2.30
C TYR A 63 10.90 -3.24 2.32
N ASN A 64 10.68 -2.30 1.41
CA ASN A 64 9.35 -1.81 1.09
C ASN A 64 8.85 -2.53 -0.15
N THR A 65 7.61 -3.00 -0.09
CA THR A 65 6.92 -3.56 -1.25
C THR A 65 5.75 -2.66 -1.64
N SER A 66 5.56 -2.43 -2.93
CA SER A 66 4.43 -1.66 -3.44
C SER A 66 3.89 -2.34 -4.69
N LEU A 67 2.59 -2.21 -4.94
CA LEU A 67 1.97 -2.73 -6.16
C LEU A 67 2.10 -1.73 -7.29
N TRP A 68 2.55 -2.22 -8.44
CA TRP A 68 2.71 -1.48 -9.67
C TRP A 68 1.95 -2.19 -10.77
N VAL A 69 1.48 -1.42 -11.74
CA VAL A 69 0.80 -1.96 -12.92
C VAL A 69 1.50 -1.45 -14.18
N VAL A 70 1.59 -2.33 -15.17
CA VAL A 70 2.07 -2.01 -16.51
C VAL A 70 0.99 -2.35 -17.54
N SER A 71 0.79 -1.44 -18.50
CA SER A 71 -0.02 -1.69 -19.69
C SER A 71 0.73 -2.60 -20.66
N THR A 72 0.10 -3.68 -21.13
CA THR A 72 0.73 -4.60 -22.09
C THR A 72 0.80 -4.03 -23.51
N THR A 73 -0.04 -3.03 -23.81
CA THR A 73 -0.09 -2.38 -25.13
C THR A 73 0.85 -1.19 -25.23
N THR A 74 0.84 -0.30 -24.22
CA THR A 74 1.59 0.96 -24.26
C THR A 74 2.92 0.88 -23.52
N GLY A 75 3.07 -0.07 -22.60
CA GLY A 75 4.24 -0.14 -21.72
C GLY A 75 4.21 0.89 -20.59
N ASP A 76 3.12 1.64 -20.40
CA ASP A 76 3.01 2.63 -19.33
C ASP A 76 3.03 1.94 -17.96
N VAL A 77 3.94 2.37 -17.08
CA VAL A 77 4.15 1.82 -15.75
C VAL A 77 3.82 2.86 -14.70
N HIS A 78 2.95 2.52 -13.75
CA HIS A 78 2.67 3.39 -12.61
C HIS A 78 2.36 2.59 -11.33
N GLN A 79 2.55 3.24 -10.19
CA GLN A 79 2.22 2.68 -8.89
C GLN A 79 0.70 2.72 -8.69
N LEU A 80 0.10 1.63 -8.21
CA LEU A 80 -1.36 1.56 -8.03
C LEU A 80 -1.84 2.41 -6.85
N MET A 81 -1.07 2.45 -5.76
CA MET A 81 -1.40 3.18 -4.53
C MET A 81 -0.13 3.70 -3.88
N ASN A 82 -0.19 4.88 -3.26
CA ASN A 82 0.91 5.47 -2.50
C ASN A 82 1.07 4.83 -1.11
N ASN A 83 1.04 3.49 -1.05
CA ASN A 83 1.22 2.70 0.16
C ASN A 83 2.44 1.80 0.02
N THR A 84 2.94 1.36 1.17
CA THR A 84 4.06 0.43 1.29
C THR A 84 3.62 -0.82 2.04
N ARG A 85 4.34 -1.92 1.81
CA ARG A 85 4.08 -3.26 2.36
C ARG A 85 2.85 -3.96 1.76
N ASP A 86 2.63 -3.75 0.48
CA ASP A 86 1.62 -4.47 -0.30
C ASP A 86 2.24 -5.67 -1.02
N SER A 87 1.52 -6.78 -1.08
CA SER A 87 2.02 -8.06 -1.61
C SER A 87 0.89 -8.99 -2.07
N ALA A 88 1.26 -10.10 -2.71
CA ALA A 88 0.33 -11.16 -3.15
C ALA A 88 -0.91 -10.66 -3.92
N PRO A 89 -0.74 -9.84 -4.98
CA PRO A 89 -1.87 -9.31 -5.76
C PRO A 89 -2.59 -10.45 -6.50
N ARG A 90 -3.92 -10.43 -6.57
CA ARG A 90 -4.73 -11.42 -7.30
C ARG A 90 -5.92 -10.74 -7.96
N TRP A 91 -5.99 -10.83 -9.28
CA TRP A 91 -7.13 -10.33 -10.05
C TRP A 91 -8.38 -11.16 -9.75
N SER A 92 -9.51 -10.49 -9.63
CA SER A 92 -10.80 -11.16 -9.73
C SER A 92 -10.96 -11.76 -11.13
N PRO A 93 -11.72 -12.86 -11.29
CA PRO A 93 -11.94 -13.49 -12.60
C PRO A 93 -12.55 -12.55 -13.65
N ASP A 94 -13.31 -11.55 -13.22
CA ASP A 94 -13.91 -10.52 -14.08
C ASP A 94 -13.00 -9.30 -14.35
N GLY A 95 -11.80 -9.27 -13.75
CA GLY A 95 -10.81 -8.21 -13.91
C GLY A 95 -11.15 -6.87 -13.26
N LYS A 96 -12.28 -6.76 -12.55
CA LYS A 96 -12.73 -5.50 -11.95
C LYS A 96 -12.07 -5.19 -10.61
N TYR A 97 -11.66 -6.22 -9.88
CA TYR A 97 -11.10 -6.08 -8.55
C TYR A 97 -9.71 -6.69 -8.47
N LEU A 98 -8.91 -6.12 -7.57
CA LEU A 98 -7.64 -6.67 -7.17
C LEU A 98 -7.67 -6.92 -5.67
N ALA A 99 -7.54 -8.18 -5.28
CA ALA A 99 -7.30 -8.59 -3.90
C ALA A 99 -5.79 -8.61 -3.65
N PHE A 100 -5.34 -8.20 -2.48
CA PHE A 100 -3.93 -8.19 -2.12
C PHE A 100 -3.75 -8.22 -0.60
N VAL A 101 -2.55 -8.58 -0.16
CA VAL A 101 -2.18 -8.56 1.26
C VAL A 101 -1.44 -7.27 1.57
N ARG A 102 -1.88 -6.57 2.62
CA ARG A 102 -1.22 -5.35 3.12
C ARG A 102 -0.91 -5.48 4.60
N VAL A 103 0.27 -5.01 4.97
CA VAL A 103 0.67 -4.78 6.35
C VAL A 103 0.56 -3.30 6.65
N THR A 104 -0.45 -2.90 7.43
CA THR A 104 -0.59 -1.53 7.91
C THR A 104 0.38 -1.24 9.05
N GLU A 105 0.52 0.02 9.42
CA GLU A 105 1.35 0.45 10.54
C GLU A 105 0.45 1.09 11.60
N LYS A 106 0.62 0.67 12.85
CA LYS A 106 -0.05 1.24 14.02
C LYS A 106 1.01 1.55 15.07
N ASP A 107 1.05 2.80 15.54
CA ASP A 107 2.00 3.28 16.55
C ASP A 107 3.48 3.01 16.19
N GLY A 108 3.82 3.16 14.90
CA GLY A 108 5.18 2.93 14.39
C GLY A 108 5.58 1.46 14.25
N LYS A 109 4.64 0.52 14.52
CA LYS A 109 4.88 -0.92 14.42
C LYS A 109 4.03 -1.54 13.29
N PRO A 110 4.58 -2.52 12.55
CA PRO A 110 3.81 -3.26 11.57
C PRO A 110 2.68 -4.03 12.26
N ASP A 111 1.46 -3.88 11.74
CA ASP A 111 0.31 -4.69 12.13
C ASP A 111 0.37 -6.07 11.43
N GLN A 112 -0.57 -6.95 11.74
CA GLN A 112 -0.72 -8.22 11.07
C GLN A 112 -1.13 -8.01 9.60
N PRO A 113 -0.63 -8.84 8.66
CA PRO A 113 -1.03 -8.76 7.26
C PRO A 113 -2.51 -9.04 7.11
N GLN A 114 -3.25 -8.21 6.38
CA GLN A 114 -4.68 -8.40 6.15
C GLN A 114 -4.99 -8.42 4.65
N LEU A 115 -6.13 -9.01 4.31
CA LEU A 115 -6.65 -8.99 2.96
C LEU A 115 -7.28 -7.63 2.72
N PHE A 116 -6.86 -6.99 1.64
CA PHE A 116 -7.44 -5.78 1.11
C PHE A 116 -7.94 -6.03 -0.29
N MET A 117 -8.89 -5.20 -0.72
CA MET A 117 -9.43 -5.23 -2.07
C MET A 117 -9.57 -3.80 -2.61
N MET A 118 -9.32 -3.63 -3.90
CA MET A 118 -9.54 -2.37 -4.59
C MET A 118 -10.25 -2.59 -5.93
N ASN A 119 -11.00 -1.58 -6.37
CA ASN A 119 -11.57 -1.53 -7.70
C ASN A 119 -10.52 -1.01 -8.69
N MET A 120 -10.36 -1.71 -9.80
CA MET A 120 -9.37 -1.41 -10.83
C MET A 120 -9.78 -0.30 -11.81
N ALA A 121 -11.01 0.21 -11.65
CA ALA A 121 -11.44 1.49 -12.22
C ALA A 121 -10.98 2.70 -11.37
N GLY A 122 -10.42 2.46 -10.17
CA GLY A 122 -9.94 3.48 -9.24
C GLY A 122 -10.69 3.49 -7.91
N GLY A 123 -10.27 4.42 -7.04
CA GLY A 123 -10.78 4.56 -5.67
C GLY A 123 -9.83 4.00 -4.61
N GLU A 124 -10.21 4.16 -3.34
CA GLU A 124 -9.44 3.64 -2.21
C GLU A 124 -9.65 2.12 -2.05
N SER A 125 -8.61 1.43 -1.58
CA SER A 125 -8.73 0.04 -1.16
C SER A 125 -9.41 -0.06 0.20
N PHE A 126 -10.17 -1.13 0.42
CA PHE A 126 -10.78 -1.43 1.72
C PHE A 126 -10.25 -2.75 2.31
N ARG A 127 -10.24 -2.84 3.63
CA ARG A 127 -9.81 -4.02 4.40
C ARG A 127 -10.96 -5.03 4.44
N PHE A 128 -10.70 -6.27 4.02
CA PHE A 128 -11.67 -7.36 3.95
C PHE A 128 -11.63 -8.27 5.18
N THR A 129 -10.47 -8.38 5.83
CA THR A 129 -10.27 -9.25 7.00
C THR A 129 -9.78 -8.46 8.21
N SER A 130 -10.09 -8.95 9.41
CA SER A 130 -9.48 -8.46 10.64
C SER A 130 -9.11 -9.63 11.55
N LEU A 131 -8.08 -10.37 11.13
CA LEU A 131 -7.66 -11.58 11.83
C LEU A 131 -6.42 -11.34 12.71
N PRO A 132 -6.35 -11.86 13.94
CA PRO A 132 -5.28 -11.55 14.91
C PRO A 132 -3.91 -12.12 14.56
N LYS A 133 -3.86 -13.12 13.68
CA LYS A 133 -2.61 -13.64 13.10
C LYS A 133 -2.46 -13.30 11.62
N GLY A 134 -3.34 -12.42 11.12
CA GLY A 134 -3.34 -11.99 9.73
C GLY A 134 -3.70 -13.09 8.72
N VAL A 135 -3.48 -12.78 7.45
CA VAL A 135 -3.77 -13.64 6.31
C VAL A 135 -2.65 -13.59 5.27
N THR A 136 -2.52 -14.68 4.52
CA THR A 136 -1.58 -14.80 3.41
C THR A 136 -2.20 -15.56 2.24
N GLN A 137 -1.54 -15.48 1.08
CA GLN A 137 -1.85 -16.27 -0.12
C GLN A 137 -3.34 -16.27 -0.51
N PRO A 138 -3.95 -15.10 -0.78
CA PRO A 138 -5.32 -15.06 -1.28
C PRO A 138 -5.43 -15.77 -2.64
N ALA A 139 -6.60 -16.34 -2.91
CA ALA A 139 -6.98 -16.93 -4.19
C ALA A 139 -8.48 -16.76 -4.44
N TRP A 140 -8.86 -16.26 -5.60
CA TRP A 140 -10.26 -16.10 -5.98
C TRP A 140 -10.88 -17.44 -6.37
N SER A 141 -12.16 -17.63 -6.03
CA SER A 141 -12.97 -18.67 -6.64
C SER A 141 -13.17 -18.37 -8.14
N PRO A 142 -13.33 -19.39 -9.00
CA PRO A 142 -13.53 -19.17 -10.44
C PRO A 142 -14.78 -18.34 -10.78
N ASP A 143 -15.80 -18.37 -9.91
CA ASP A 143 -17.02 -17.57 -10.06
C ASP A 143 -16.90 -16.14 -9.50
N GLY A 144 -15.76 -15.78 -8.90
CA GLY A 144 -15.48 -14.47 -8.34
C GLY A 144 -16.26 -14.13 -7.07
N LYS A 145 -16.98 -15.08 -6.47
CA LYS A 145 -17.83 -14.81 -5.29
C LYS A 145 -17.12 -15.00 -3.95
N SER A 146 -16.00 -15.71 -3.94
CA SER A 146 -15.29 -16.06 -2.72
C SER A 146 -13.78 -15.86 -2.88
N ILE A 147 -13.09 -15.63 -1.77
CA ILE A 147 -11.64 -15.60 -1.70
C ILE A 147 -11.20 -16.59 -0.63
N ALA A 148 -10.41 -17.58 -1.02
CA ALA A 148 -9.68 -18.44 -0.10
C ALA A 148 -8.38 -17.75 0.33
N PHE A 149 -7.96 -17.94 1.57
CA PHE A 149 -6.71 -17.41 2.10
C PHE A 149 -6.19 -18.34 3.22
N LEU A 150 -4.91 -18.24 3.55
CA LEU A 150 -4.32 -18.94 4.68
C LEU A 150 -4.27 -18.02 5.91
N SER A 151 -4.55 -18.57 7.08
CA SER A 151 -4.35 -17.90 8.37
C SER A 151 -4.00 -18.93 9.43
N THR A 152 -3.13 -18.56 10.36
CA THR A 152 -2.84 -19.36 11.57
C THR A 152 -3.70 -18.94 12.76
N THR A 153 -4.68 -18.05 12.56
CA THR A 153 -5.64 -17.65 13.58
C THR A 153 -6.48 -18.85 13.97
N ASN A 154 -6.49 -19.20 15.26
CA ASN A 154 -7.39 -20.21 15.80
C ASN A 154 -8.65 -19.57 16.42
N PRO A 155 -9.68 -20.35 16.79
CA PRO A 155 -10.90 -19.80 17.40
C PRO A 155 -10.68 -19.04 18.70
N GLU A 156 -9.69 -19.41 19.52
CA GLU A 156 -9.39 -18.69 20.77
C GLU A 156 -8.76 -17.32 20.50
N ASP A 157 -7.87 -17.22 19.51
CA ASP A 157 -7.29 -15.96 19.08
C ASP A 157 -8.38 -15.00 18.58
N ALA A 158 -9.34 -15.51 17.81
CA ALA A 158 -10.47 -14.73 17.31
C ALA A 158 -11.35 -14.22 18.45
N ARG A 159 -11.72 -15.08 19.42
CA ARG A 159 -12.52 -14.70 20.59
C ARG A 159 -11.90 -13.58 21.42
N ARG A 160 -10.58 -13.60 21.61
CA ARG A 160 -9.87 -12.55 22.36
C ARG A 160 -9.98 -11.17 21.70
N THR A 161 -10.05 -11.15 20.37
CA THR A 161 -10.14 -9.92 19.61
C THR A 161 -11.53 -9.31 19.71
N ASP A 162 -12.58 -10.14 19.62
CA ASP A 162 -13.95 -9.67 19.82
C ASP A 162 -14.12 -9.02 21.20
N SER A 163 -13.52 -9.61 22.25
CA SER A 163 -13.55 -9.04 23.60
C SER A 163 -12.74 -7.75 23.79
N GLU A 164 -11.70 -7.53 22.99
CA GLU A 164 -10.94 -6.26 23.01
C GLU A 164 -11.63 -5.16 22.19
N THR A 165 -12.41 -5.52 21.16
CA THR A 165 -13.20 -4.55 20.38
C THR A 165 -14.48 -4.10 21.07
N ASP A 166 -14.95 -4.82 22.09
CA ASP A 166 -16.04 -4.40 22.99
C ASP A 166 -15.59 -3.32 23.99
N HIS A 167 -14.98 -2.24 23.49
CA HIS A 167 -14.94 -1.00 24.25
C HIS A 167 -16.35 -0.39 24.27
N GLU A 168 -17.11 -0.74 25.30
CA GLU A 168 -18.34 -0.06 25.67
C GLU A 168 -18.00 1.43 25.87
N SER A 169 -18.34 2.26 24.89
CA SER A 169 -18.02 3.68 24.89
C SER A 169 -18.42 4.33 26.22
N ASP A 170 -17.45 4.96 26.89
CA ASP A 170 -17.64 5.77 28.10
C ASP A 170 -18.60 6.96 27.87
N VAL A 171 -18.95 7.22 26.60
CA VAL A 171 -19.88 8.29 26.19
C VAL A 171 -21.30 7.92 26.55
N ARG A 172 -21.85 8.66 27.53
CA ARG A 172 -23.26 8.58 27.92
C ARG A 172 -24.11 9.47 27.02
N VAL A 173 -24.89 8.87 26.12
CA VAL A 173 -25.91 9.59 25.34
C VAL A 173 -27.21 9.65 26.16
N ILE A 174 -27.47 10.80 26.78
CA ILE A 174 -28.67 11.04 27.59
C ILE A 174 -29.71 11.77 26.72
N THR A 175 -30.68 11.02 26.19
CA THR A 175 -31.75 11.56 25.32
C THR A 175 -33.00 12.01 26.09
N ARG A 176 -33.03 11.82 27.41
CA ARG A 176 -34.12 12.24 28.31
C ARG A 176 -33.52 12.86 29.57
N ALA A 177 -34.15 13.89 30.12
CA ALA A 177 -33.72 14.44 31.40
C ALA A 177 -33.86 13.36 32.49
N VAL A 178 -32.73 12.86 33.00
CA VAL A 178 -32.69 11.98 34.17
C VAL A 178 -32.40 12.86 35.37
N TYR A 179 -33.29 12.82 36.37
CA TYR A 179 -33.15 13.63 37.57
C TYR A 179 -31.91 13.17 38.36
N ARG A 180 -30.98 14.10 38.61
CA ARG A 180 -29.81 13.87 39.47
C ARG A 180 -30.29 13.93 40.92
N SER A 181 -30.16 12.85 41.66
CA SER A 181 -30.30 12.90 43.12
C SER A 181 -28.98 13.41 43.69
N ASN A 182 -29.05 14.40 44.59
CA ASN A 182 -27.84 14.88 45.26
C ASN A 182 -27.20 13.72 46.04
N ASP A 183 -25.87 13.66 46.02
CA ASP A 183 -24.95 12.61 46.53
C ASP A 183 -24.87 11.24 45.84
N ALA A 184 -25.82 10.81 45.00
CA ALA A 184 -25.78 9.45 44.41
C ALA A 184 -25.33 9.37 42.94
N GLY A 185 -25.12 10.51 42.27
CA GLY A 185 -24.80 10.54 40.84
C GLY A 185 -26.01 10.18 39.95
N TYR A 186 -25.75 9.54 38.80
CA TYR A 186 -26.81 9.12 37.87
C TYR A 186 -27.38 7.77 38.30
N LEU A 187 -28.70 7.70 38.50
CA LEU A 187 -29.41 6.46 38.77
C LEU A 187 -29.52 5.66 37.45
N ASP A 188 -28.60 4.72 37.22
CA ASP A 188 -28.68 3.77 36.11
C ASP A 188 -29.32 2.45 36.58
N PRO A 189 -30.53 2.09 36.11
CA PRO A 189 -31.17 0.83 36.47
C PRO A 189 -30.46 -0.42 35.92
N ARG A 190 -29.50 -0.28 34.99
CA ARG A 190 -28.71 -1.41 34.46
C ARG A 190 -27.45 -1.71 35.27
N ARG A 191 -27.00 -0.77 36.10
CA ARG A 191 -25.83 -0.94 36.98
C ARG A 191 -26.11 -0.25 38.32
N PRO A 192 -26.78 -0.92 39.27
CA PRO A 192 -26.94 -0.38 40.60
C PRO A 192 -25.55 -0.21 41.24
N MET A 193 -25.22 1.01 41.65
CA MET A 193 -24.04 1.25 42.47
C MET A 193 -24.32 0.67 43.86
N HIS A 194 -23.57 -0.36 44.25
CA HIS A 194 -23.49 -0.87 45.61
C HIS A 194 -22.46 -0.10 46.43
#